data_AF-B9LPM3-F1
#
_entry.id   AF-B9LPM3-F1
#
_cell.length_a   1.000
_cell.length_b   1.000
_cell.length_c   1.000
_cell.angle_alpha   90.00
_cell.angle_beta   90.00
_cell.angle_gamma   90.00
#
_symmetry.space_group_name_H-M   'P 1'
#
loop_
_entity.id
_entity.type
_entity.pdbx_description
1 polymer ?
#
loop_
_entity_poly.entity_id
_entity_poly.type
_entity_poly.pdbx_seq_one_letter_code
_entity_poly.pdbx_strand_id
1 'polypeptide(L)'
;MRPRAVVCGMKRRALLGGIGTATIGAAAGCTSALGGGPEGVVLDPQEDQIADSEDLAYPAYGQSLPPFELRDPIAGITIDSEAINRTAIVTGIFTFCPAECGILLRRLVGVQRRVADAGLTDETLFLPITFDPERDDEAALRDNAESIGADLESGNWHYLRPESPERAKAVVEDRLGIGFERTTESDRVRGYDFTHVVVTLLVNPDGVVERAYRGERIDRDRVAGDIEAVAEAFDGE
;
A
#
# COMPACT_ATOMS: atom_id res chain seq x y z
N MET A 1 28.34 -0.42 -75.37
CA MET A 1 29.63 -0.80 -74.76
C MET A 1 29.39 -1.73 -73.57
N ARG A 2 29.59 -3.04 -73.76
CA ARG A 2 29.90 -4.00 -72.69
C ARG A 2 31.44 -3.99 -72.49
N PRO A 3 32.02 -4.78 -71.57
CA PRO A 3 31.86 -4.84 -70.11
C PRO A 3 33.25 -4.70 -69.45
N ARG A 4 33.39 -4.86 -68.13
CA ARG A 4 34.60 -5.51 -67.58
C ARG A 4 34.32 -6.12 -66.22
N ALA A 5 34.28 -7.45 -66.22
CA ALA A 5 34.43 -8.29 -65.05
C ALA A 5 35.93 -8.45 -64.73
N VAL A 6 36.23 -8.41 -63.42
CA VAL A 6 37.05 -9.34 -62.61
C VAL A 6 38.21 -10.07 -63.29
N VAL A 7 39.41 -10.00 -62.70
CA VAL A 7 40.18 -11.14 -62.11
C VAL A 7 41.49 -10.59 -61.52
N CYS A 8 41.80 -10.94 -60.27
CA CYS A 8 43.13 -11.30 -59.73
C CYS A 8 42.99 -11.24 -58.19
N GLY A 9 43.28 -12.24 -57.37
CA GLY A 9 43.91 -13.54 -57.51
C GLY A 9 44.04 -14.07 -56.09
N MET A 10 43.69 -15.34 -55.86
CA MET A 10 43.79 -15.99 -54.55
C MET A 10 45.27 -16.19 -54.17
N LYS A 11 45.68 -15.70 -53.00
CA LYS A 11 46.84 -16.24 -52.28
C LYS A 11 46.43 -16.78 -50.92
N ARG A 12 46.75 -18.05 -50.76
CA ARG A 12 46.47 -18.96 -49.64
C ARG A 12 47.23 -18.52 -48.40
N ARG A 13 46.57 -18.49 -47.24
CA ARG A 13 47.16 -18.85 -45.96
C ARG A 13 46.13 -19.61 -45.14
N ALA A 14 46.47 -20.87 -44.86
CA ALA A 14 45.74 -21.75 -43.98
C ALA A 14 45.99 -21.33 -42.52
N LEU A 15 44.93 -21.26 -41.72
CA LEU A 15 44.99 -21.44 -40.27
C LEU A 15 43.77 -22.28 -39.88
N LEU A 16 44.09 -23.46 -39.36
CA LEU A 16 43.20 -24.40 -38.69
C LEU A 16 42.84 -23.86 -37.31
N GLY A 17 41.63 -24.17 -36.84
CA GLY A 17 41.37 -24.29 -35.40
C GLY A 17 40.12 -23.58 -34.91
N GLY A 18 39.15 -24.36 -34.44
CA GLY A 18 38.13 -23.91 -33.50
C GLY A 18 36.69 -24.11 -33.95
N ILE A 19 36.15 -25.32 -33.79
CA ILE A 19 34.71 -25.51 -33.64
C ILE A 19 34.37 -24.94 -32.26
N GLY A 20 33.88 -23.70 -32.22
CA GLY A 20 33.26 -23.14 -31.03
C GLY A 20 31.87 -23.74 -30.89
N THR A 21 31.69 -24.65 -29.95
CA THR A 21 30.38 -25.05 -29.43
C THR A 21 29.67 -23.81 -28.91
N ALA A 22 28.65 -23.34 -29.63
CA ALA A 22 27.68 -22.39 -29.11
C ALA A 22 26.88 -23.12 -28.03
N THR A 23 27.29 -22.97 -26.77
CA THR A 23 26.43 -23.29 -25.64
C THR A 23 25.31 -22.27 -25.66
N ILE A 24 24.15 -22.66 -26.20
CA ILE A 24 22.89 -22.00 -25.91
C ILE A 24 22.67 -22.24 -24.41
N GLY A 25 23.07 -21.26 -23.60
CA GLY A 25 22.63 -21.20 -22.22
C GLY A 25 21.12 -21.06 -22.26
N ALA A 26 20.41 -22.10 -21.82
CA ALA A 26 19.03 -21.96 -21.44
C ALA A 26 19.02 -21.06 -20.19
N ALA A 27 18.88 -19.75 -20.41
CA ALA A 27 18.40 -18.88 -19.36
C ALA A 27 16.94 -19.31 -19.13
N ALA A 28 16.76 -20.13 -18.09
CA ALA A 28 15.46 -20.34 -17.47
C ALA A 28 14.89 -18.95 -17.14
N GLY A 29 13.66 -18.73 -17.58
CA GLY A 29 13.08 -17.41 -17.68
C GLY A 29 12.90 -16.73 -16.33
N CYS A 30 13.11 -15.42 -16.35
CA CYS A 30 12.08 -14.49 -15.95
C CYS A 30 11.94 -13.52 -17.13
N THR A 31 10.95 -13.74 -18.00
CA THR A 31 10.35 -12.64 -18.74
C THR A 31 9.55 -11.84 -17.72
N SER A 32 10.23 -11.08 -16.87
CA SER A 32 9.61 -9.91 -16.27
C SER A 32 9.22 -9.05 -17.45
N ALA A 33 7.91 -8.89 -17.62
CA ALA A 33 7.34 -8.08 -18.65
C ALA A 33 8.05 -6.72 -18.68
N LEU A 34 8.14 -6.16 -19.88
CA LEU A 34 8.67 -4.83 -20.16
C LEU A 34 7.83 -3.76 -19.44
N GLY A 35 8.02 -3.61 -18.13
CA GLY A 35 7.46 -2.56 -17.30
C GLY A 35 8.60 -2.02 -16.45
N GLY A 36 9.10 -0.83 -16.79
CA GLY A 36 10.13 -0.13 -16.01
C GLY A 36 9.56 0.45 -14.71
N GLY A 37 8.88 -0.37 -13.92
CA GLY A 37 8.33 0.00 -12.62
C GLY A 37 9.40 -0.01 -11.52
N PRO A 38 9.10 0.59 -10.36
CA PRO A 38 9.90 0.43 -9.14
C PRO A 38 10.12 -1.05 -8.80
N GLU A 39 11.23 -1.37 -8.13
CA GLU A 39 11.47 -2.73 -7.61
C GLU A 39 10.52 -3.03 -6.44
N GLY A 40 10.11 -4.29 -6.28
CA GLY A 40 9.33 -4.74 -5.11
C GLY A 40 7.84 -4.37 -5.13
N VAL A 41 7.28 -4.03 -6.29
CA VAL A 41 5.82 -3.86 -6.49
C VAL A 41 5.25 -5.01 -7.32
N VAL A 42 4.02 -5.39 -6.99
CA VAL A 42 3.25 -6.44 -7.68
C VAL A 42 2.36 -5.82 -8.75
N LEU A 43 1.71 -4.71 -8.42
CA LEU A 43 0.72 -4.11 -9.28
C LEU A 43 1.36 -3.14 -10.28
N ASP A 44 0.78 -2.99 -11.46
CA ASP A 44 1.20 -1.94 -12.41
C ASP A 44 0.99 -0.53 -11.83
N PRO A 45 1.68 0.51 -12.35
CA PRO A 45 1.50 1.89 -11.91
C PRO A 45 0.02 2.33 -11.91
N GLN A 46 -0.38 3.05 -10.87
CA GLN A 46 -1.76 3.50 -10.70
C GLN A 46 -2.13 4.59 -11.72
N GLU A 47 -3.06 4.29 -12.63
CA GLU A 47 -3.47 5.20 -13.72
C GLU A 47 -4.14 6.51 -13.25
N ASP A 48 -4.82 6.47 -12.10
CA ASP A 48 -5.54 7.62 -11.52
C ASP A 48 -4.73 8.37 -10.45
N GLN A 49 -3.42 8.12 -10.35
CA GLN A 49 -2.53 8.90 -9.49
C GLN A 49 -2.40 10.33 -10.03
N ILE A 50 -2.52 11.32 -9.14
CA ILE A 50 -2.63 12.74 -9.54
C ILE A 50 -1.28 13.43 -9.84
N ALA A 51 -0.17 12.81 -9.45
CA ALA A 51 1.19 13.31 -9.59
C ALA A 51 2.17 12.13 -9.48
N ASP A 52 3.45 12.34 -9.79
CA ASP A 52 4.49 11.34 -9.52
C ASP A 52 4.63 11.09 -8.01
N SER A 53 5.05 9.88 -7.62
CA SER A 53 5.08 9.49 -6.20
C SER A 53 5.96 10.39 -5.34
N GLU A 54 7.03 10.97 -5.90
CA GLU A 54 7.94 11.89 -5.20
C GLU A 54 7.35 13.29 -4.96
N ASP A 55 6.31 13.67 -5.71
CA ASP A 55 5.64 14.97 -5.61
C ASP A 55 4.41 14.94 -4.68
N LEU A 56 4.06 13.76 -4.15
CA LEU A 56 2.96 13.57 -3.22
C LEU A 56 3.43 13.77 -1.78
N ALA A 57 2.55 14.34 -0.95
CA ALA A 57 2.84 14.53 0.47
C ALA A 57 2.88 13.21 1.26
N TYR A 58 2.25 12.16 0.74
CA TYR A 58 2.12 10.84 1.34
C TYR A 58 2.82 9.78 0.49
N PRO A 59 3.26 8.66 1.10
CA PRO A 59 3.83 7.53 0.37
C PRO A 59 2.87 7.02 -0.71
N ALA A 60 3.40 6.80 -1.91
CA ALA A 60 2.64 6.32 -3.05
C ALA A 60 3.38 5.19 -3.77
N TYR A 61 2.93 4.85 -4.98
CA TYR A 61 3.40 3.70 -5.74
C TYR A 61 4.93 3.55 -5.75
N GLY A 62 5.42 2.41 -5.26
CA GLY A 62 6.83 2.02 -5.20
C GLY A 62 7.65 2.63 -4.07
N GLN A 63 7.06 3.42 -3.19
CA GLN A 63 7.74 3.95 -2.00
C GLN A 63 7.52 3.05 -0.79
N SER A 64 8.48 3.03 0.13
CA SER A 64 8.34 2.28 1.38
C SER A 64 7.34 2.93 2.33
N LEU A 65 6.60 2.12 3.07
CA LEU A 65 5.81 2.56 4.22
C LEU A 65 6.76 3.12 5.29
N PRO A 66 6.59 4.39 5.71
CA PRO A 66 7.41 4.98 6.76
C PRO A 66 7.28 4.21 8.08
N PRO A 67 8.38 4.06 8.84
CA PRO A 67 8.38 3.26 10.06
C PRO A 67 7.51 3.92 11.14
N PHE A 68 6.71 3.14 11.85
CA PHE A 68 6.02 3.54 13.06
C PHE A 68 5.80 2.36 13.99
N GLU A 69 5.72 2.66 15.29
CA GLU A 69 5.31 1.71 16.31
C GLU A 69 4.15 2.35 17.08
N LEU A 70 3.00 1.67 17.10
CA LEU A 70 1.76 2.15 17.72
C LEU A 70 1.02 1.02 18.44
N ARG A 71 0.32 1.38 19.52
CA ARG A 71 -0.48 0.43 20.30
C ARG A 71 -1.88 0.28 19.74
N ASP A 72 -2.35 -0.96 19.64
CA ASP A 72 -3.77 -1.27 19.57
C ASP A 72 -4.32 -1.41 21.00
N PRO A 73 -5.13 -0.47 21.48
CA PRO A 73 -5.65 -0.53 22.84
C PRO A 73 -6.70 -1.62 23.04
N ILE A 74 -7.40 -2.06 21.98
CA ILE A 74 -8.46 -3.06 22.01
C ILE A 74 -7.86 -4.46 22.13
N ALA A 75 -6.90 -4.78 21.26
CA ALA A 75 -6.20 -6.07 21.26
C ALA A 75 -5.09 -6.14 22.32
N GLY A 76 -4.64 -4.99 22.83
CA GLY A 76 -3.59 -4.92 23.84
C GLY A 76 -2.19 -5.22 23.32
N ILE A 77 -1.98 -5.11 22.00
CA ILE A 77 -0.72 -5.37 21.31
C ILE A 77 -0.09 -4.08 20.77
N THR A 78 1.19 -4.16 20.40
CA THR A 78 1.89 -3.10 19.67
C THR A 78 2.16 -3.58 18.26
N ILE A 79 1.87 -2.75 17.27
CA ILE A 79 2.19 -2.99 15.86
C ILE A 79 3.38 -2.12 15.48
N ASP A 80 4.46 -2.78 15.06
CA ASP A 80 5.61 -2.20 14.41
C ASP A 80 5.46 -2.38 12.90
N SER A 81 5.39 -1.28 12.15
CA SER A 81 5.17 -1.31 10.71
C SER A 81 6.29 -2.01 9.94
N GLU A 82 7.53 -2.01 10.46
CA GLU A 82 8.67 -2.68 9.81
C GLU A 82 8.65 -4.20 10.03
N ALA A 83 7.86 -4.69 10.99
CA ALA A 83 7.69 -6.10 11.27
C ALA A 83 6.45 -6.71 10.60
N ILE A 84 5.65 -5.90 9.89
CA ILE A 84 4.48 -6.37 9.14
C ILE A 84 4.97 -7.17 7.93
N ASN A 85 4.53 -8.42 7.84
CA ASN A 85 4.78 -9.33 6.72
C ASN A 85 3.47 -9.77 6.04
N ARG A 86 2.46 -8.90 6.09
CA ARG A 86 1.10 -9.11 5.58
C ARG A 86 0.73 -7.93 4.70
N THR A 87 -0.17 -8.13 3.75
CA THR A 87 -0.77 -7.04 2.98
C THR A 87 -1.52 -6.12 3.95
N ALA A 88 -1.18 -4.84 4.00
CA ALA A 88 -1.75 -3.90 4.96
C ALA A 88 -2.51 -2.75 4.30
N ILE A 89 -3.69 -2.47 4.82
CA ILE A 89 -4.48 -1.27 4.54
C ILE A 89 -4.25 -0.26 5.65
N VAL A 90 -3.60 0.86 5.36
CA VAL A 90 -3.24 1.90 6.34
C VAL A 90 -4.00 3.19 6.05
N THR A 91 -4.62 3.79 7.06
CA THR A 91 -5.31 5.08 6.89
C THR A 91 -5.38 5.88 8.19
N GLY A 92 -5.50 7.21 8.09
CA GLY A 92 -5.69 8.11 9.23
C GLY A 92 -7.16 8.42 9.47
N ILE A 93 -7.61 8.32 10.72
CA ILE A 93 -9.00 8.56 11.13
C ILE A 93 -9.10 9.37 12.44
N PHE A 94 -10.32 9.77 12.77
CA PHE A 94 -10.73 10.03 14.15
C PHE A 94 -12.20 9.65 14.31
N THR A 95 -12.57 9.02 15.43
CA THR A 95 -13.90 8.38 15.54
C THR A 95 -15.04 9.38 15.72
N PHE A 96 -14.73 10.61 16.15
CA PHE A 96 -15.69 11.70 16.31
C PHE A 96 -16.04 12.41 14.99
N CYS A 97 -15.43 12.00 13.88
CA CYS A 97 -15.73 12.52 12.55
C CYS A 97 -17.20 12.25 12.19
N PRO A 98 -18.00 13.27 11.90
CA PRO A 98 -19.44 13.10 11.74
C PRO A 98 -19.83 12.57 10.35
N ALA A 99 -18.91 12.49 9.37
CA ALA A 99 -19.23 12.02 8.02
C ALA A 99 -18.14 11.15 7.39
N GLU A 100 -17.00 11.73 7.02
CA GLU A 100 -16.05 11.15 6.06
C GLU A 100 -15.45 9.84 6.56
N CYS A 101 -14.91 9.83 7.79
CA CYS A 101 -14.34 8.60 8.37
C CYS A 101 -15.39 7.49 8.46
N GLY A 102 -16.64 7.81 8.82
CA GLY A 102 -17.72 6.84 8.87
C GLY A 102 -18.09 6.28 7.50
N ILE A 103 -17.92 7.03 6.41
CA ILE A 103 -18.11 6.51 5.04
C ILE A 103 -16.94 5.59 4.69
N LEU A 104 -15.70 6.04 4.88
CA LEU A 104 -14.49 5.29 4.57
C LEU A 104 -14.45 3.95 5.32
N LEU A 105 -14.61 3.98 6.64
CA LEU A 105 -14.51 2.77 7.47
C LEU A 105 -15.58 1.75 7.10
N ARG A 106 -16.81 2.17 6.76
CA ARG A 106 -17.85 1.24 6.25
C ARG A 106 -17.51 0.67 4.88
N ARG A 107 -16.77 1.41 4.03
CA ARG A 107 -16.24 0.86 2.78
C ARG A 107 -15.21 -0.21 3.08
N LEU A 108 -14.27 0.07 4.00
CA LEU A 108 -13.24 -0.89 4.44
C LEU A 108 -13.84 -2.12 5.13
N VAL A 109 -14.91 -2.02 5.90
CA VAL A 109 -15.66 -3.20 6.40
C VAL A 109 -16.19 -4.05 5.23
N GLY A 110 -16.66 -3.41 4.16
CA GLY A 110 -17.05 -4.12 2.94
C GLY A 110 -15.89 -4.79 2.19
N VAL A 111 -14.68 -4.26 2.33
CA VAL A 111 -13.43 -4.86 1.84
C VAL A 111 -13.03 -6.03 2.75
N GLN A 112 -13.05 -5.86 4.08
CA GLN A 112 -12.77 -6.89 5.07
C GLN A 112 -13.62 -8.14 4.83
N ARG A 113 -14.91 -7.97 4.52
CA ARG A 113 -15.79 -9.10 4.17
C ARG A 113 -15.38 -9.82 2.88
N ARG A 114 -14.95 -9.09 1.85
CA ARG A 114 -14.48 -9.69 0.59
C ARG A 114 -13.17 -10.46 0.79
N VAL A 115 -12.25 -9.88 1.57
CA VAL A 115 -11.01 -10.52 1.99
C VAL A 115 -11.31 -11.82 2.75
N ALA A 116 -12.29 -11.81 3.66
CA ALA A 116 -12.73 -13.01 4.36
C ALA A 116 -13.37 -14.05 3.42
N ASP A 117 -14.23 -13.62 2.49
CA ASP A 117 -14.85 -14.50 1.49
C ASP A 117 -13.79 -15.15 0.55
N ALA A 118 -12.68 -14.46 0.29
CA ALA A 118 -11.54 -14.95 -0.48
C ALA A 118 -10.59 -15.85 0.33
N GLY A 119 -10.79 -15.96 1.65
CA GLY A 119 -9.90 -16.72 2.53
C GLY A 119 -8.60 -16.03 2.89
N LEU A 120 -8.48 -14.72 2.62
CA LEU A 120 -7.26 -13.91 2.80
C LEU A 120 -7.19 -13.18 4.15
N THR A 121 -7.90 -13.71 5.16
CA THR A 121 -8.05 -13.03 6.46
C THR A 121 -6.74 -12.95 7.23
N ASP A 122 -5.91 -14.00 7.16
CA ASP A 122 -4.65 -14.13 7.90
C ASP A 122 -3.48 -13.46 7.16
N GLU A 123 -3.69 -13.06 5.92
CA GLU A 123 -2.73 -12.45 5.00
C GLU A 123 -2.91 -10.93 4.91
N THR A 124 -4.05 -10.41 5.36
CA THR A 124 -4.43 -9.00 5.21
C THR A 124 -4.63 -8.30 6.55
N LEU A 125 -4.09 -7.10 6.77
CA LEU A 125 -4.30 -6.26 7.95
C LEU A 125 -5.05 -4.96 7.60
N PHE A 126 -5.94 -4.51 8.48
CA PHE A 126 -6.57 -3.19 8.43
C PHE A 126 -6.07 -2.36 9.62
N LEU A 127 -5.42 -1.24 9.34
CA LEU A 127 -4.73 -0.39 10.31
C LEU A 127 -5.26 1.06 10.28
N PRO A 128 -6.51 1.32 10.72
CA PRO A 128 -6.96 2.68 10.98
C PRO A 128 -6.19 3.29 12.18
N ILE A 129 -5.45 4.37 11.92
CA ILE A 129 -4.65 5.10 12.90
C ILE A 129 -5.42 6.35 13.34
N THR A 130 -5.74 6.48 14.63
CA THR A 130 -6.34 7.72 15.13
C THR A 130 -5.33 8.87 15.19
N PHE A 131 -5.71 10.04 14.70
CA PHE A 131 -4.97 11.29 14.92
C PHE A 131 -5.54 12.13 16.06
N ASP A 132 -6.54 11.63 16.80
CA ASP A 132 -7.17 12.30 17.94
C ASP A 132 -7.16 11.43 19.21
N PRO A 133 -5.98 11.08 19.74
CA PRO A 133 -5.88 10.17 20.86
C PRO A 133 -6.52 10.73 22.16
N GLU A 134 -6.77 12.03 22.27
CA GLU A 134 -7.42 12.62 23.44
C GLU A 134 -8.88 12.18 23.60
N ARG A 135 -9.59 11.94 22.48
CA ARG A 135 -11.00 11.51 22.49
C ARG A 135 -11.17 10.06 22.06
N ASP A 136 -10.31 9.57 21.18
CA ASP A 136 -10.33 8.17 20.71
C ASP A 136 -9.60 7.28 21.73
N ASP A 137 -10.23 7.05 22.88
CA ASP A 137 -9.81 6.03 23.84
C ASP A 137 -10.27 4.63 23.42
N GLU A 138 -9.90 3.61 24.20
CA GLU A 138 -10.27 2.22 23.90
C GLU A 138 -11.79 2.02 23.75
N ALA A 139 -12.58 2.67 24.60
CA ALA A 139 -14.03 2.55 24.56
C ALA A 139 -14.61 3.18 23.31
N ALA A 140 -14.19 4.40 22.95
CA ALA A 140 -14.61 5.08 21.73
C ALA A 140 -14.25 4.28 20.46
N LEU A 141 -13.08 3.65 20.44
CA LEU A 141 -12.65 2.80 19.32
C LEU A 141 -13.48 1.51 19.22
N ARG A 142 -13.81 0.86 20.34
CA ARG A 142 -14.73 -0.31 20.36
C ARG A 142 -16.13 0.07 19.89
N ASP A 143 -16.68 1.17 20.40
CA ASP A 143 -18.00 1.68 20.00
C ASP A 143 -18.05 2.02 18.51
N ASN A 144 -16.95 2.59 17.98
CA ASN A 144 -16.83 2.86 16.55
C ASN A 144 -16.89 1.57 15.74
N ALA A 145 -16.09 0.56 16.11
CA ALA A 145 -16.04 -0.74 15.44
C ALA A 145 -17.42 -1.41 15.39
N GLU A 146 -18.15 -1.43 16.52
CA GLU A 146 -19.50 -1.97 16.61
C GLU A 146 -20.47 -1.21 15.69
N SER A 147 -20.42 0.12 15.70
CA SER A 147 -21.30 0.99 14.91
C SER A 147 -21.12 0.82 13.40
N ILE A 148 -19.89 0.60 12.93
CA ILE A 148 -19.60 0.35 11.51
C ILE A 148 -19.72 -1.13 11.11
N GLY A 149 -19.75 -2.03 12.09
CA GLY A 149 -19.77 -3.48 11.90
C GLY A 149 -18.43 -4.07 11.43
N ALA A 150 -17.32 -3.53 11.94
CA ALA A 150 -15.99 -4.10 11.74
C ALA A 150 -15.87 -5.40 12.55
N ASP A 151 -15.33 -6.44 11.92
CA ASP A 151 -15.08 -7.70 12.60
C ASP A 151 -13.72 -7.62 13.30
N LEU A 152 -13.73 -7.47 14.63
CA LEU A 152 -12.51 -7.47 15.44
C LEU A 152 -12.08 -8.89 15.83
N GLU A 153 -13.00 -9.85 15.79
CA GLU A 153 -12.77 -11.23 16.23
C GLU A 153 -11.94 -12.01 15.19
N SER A 154 -11.96 -11.58 13.93
CA SER A 154 -11.09 -12.09 12.87
C SER A 154 -9.60 -11.81 13.12
N GLY A 155 -9.26 -10.91 14.06
CA GLY A 155 -7.88 -10.62 14.43
C GLY A 155 -7.07 -9.88 13.35
N ASN A 156 -7.74 -9.33 12.33
CA ASN A 156 -7.08 -8.66 11.21
C ASN A 156 -7.38 -7.16 11.10
N TRP A 157 -8.12 -6.61 12.07
CA TRP A 157 -8.46 -5.19 12.15
C TRP A 157 -7.95 -4.61 13.46
N HIS A 158 -7.03 -3.64 13.36
CA HIS A 158 -6.36 -3.05 14.51
C HIS A 158 -6.48 -1.53 14.49
N TYR A 159 -7.21 -0.98 15.47
CA TYR A 159 -7.23 0.46 15.69
C TYR A 159 -5.94 0.89 16.39
N LEU A 160 -5.12 1.69 15.71
CA LEU A 160 -3.84 2.13 16.24
C LEU A 160 -3.97 3.51 16.89
N ARG A 161 -3.54 3.62 18.15
CA ARG A 161 -3.65 4.83 18.95
C ARG A 161 -2.26 5.36 19.36
N PRO A 162 -1.84 6.51 18.81
CA PRO A 162 -0.70 7.27 19.33
C PRO A 162 -0.89 7.65 20.81
N GLU A 163 0.21 7.75 21.56
CA GLU A 163 0.16 8.06 22.99
C GLU A 163 -0.24 9.51 23.29
N SER A 164 0.01 10.43 22.36
CA SER A 164 -0.28 11.86 22.50
C SER A 164 -0.60 12.54 21.16
N PRO A 165 -1.19 13.75 21.16
CA PRO A 165 -1.38 14.55 19.95
C PRO A 165 -0.09 14.83 19.17
N GLU A 166 1.02 15.06 19.89
CA GLU A 166 2.33 15.27 19.26
C GLU A 166 2.80 14.00 18.56
N ARG A 167 2.59 12.83 19.18
CA ARG A 167 2.91 11.54 18.55
C ARG A 167 2.00 11.27 17.36
N ALA A 168 0.72 11.64 17.44
CA ALA A 168 -0.22 11.55 16.33
C ALA A 168 0.24 12.40 15.13
N LYS A 169 0.62 13.66 15.35
CA LYS A 169 1.20 14.52 14.31
C LYS A 169 2.47 13.91 13.71
N ALA A 170 3.39 13.47 14.56
CA ALA A 170 4.67 12.89 14.12
C ALA A 170 4.52 11.62 13.28
N VAL A 171 3.43 10.85 13.43
CA VAL A 171 3.19 9.64 12.64
C VAL A 171 2.27 9.92 11.45
N VAL A 172 1.09 10.46 11.71
CA VAL A 172 0.03 10.57 10.68
C VAL A 172 0.35 11.68 9.68
N GLU A 173 0.82 12.85 10.15
CA GLU A 173 1.16 13.97 9.26
C GLU A 173 2.61 13.88 8.79
N ASP A 174 3.58 13.88 9.72
CA ASP A 174 4.99 14.07 9.36
C ASP A 174 5.60 12.85 8.65
N ARG A 175 5.16 11.62 8.98
CA ARG A 175 5.67 10.39 8.35
C ARG A 175 4.75 9.93 7.22
N LEU A 176 3.47 9.73 7.50
CA LEU A 176 2.52 9.19 6.52
C LEU A 176 1.99 10.24 5.53
N GLY A 177 2.26 11.53 5.75
CA GLY A 177 1.83 12.59 4.84
C GLY A 177 0.33 12.89 4.87
N ILE A 178 -0.40 12.31 5.82
CA ILE A 178 -1.84 12.49 5.97
C ILE A 178 -2.04 13.75 6.82
N GLY A 179 -2.03 14.90 6.15
CA GLY A 179 -2.20 16.20 6.80
C GLY A 179 -3.54 16.32 7.52
N PHE A 180 -3.51 16.80 8.77
CA PHE A 180 -4.70 17.11 9.56
C PHE A 180 -4.49 18.40 10.38
N GLU A 181 -5.56 19.16 10.58
CA GLU A 181 -5.53 20.41 11.32
C GLU A 181 -6.75 20.51 12.24
N ARG A 182 -6.49 20.76 13.52
CA ARG A 182 -7.54 20.96 14.53
C ARG A 182 -8.21 22.31 14.33
N THR A 183 -9.54 22.34 14.30
CA THR A 183 -10.33 23.57 14.25
C THR A 183 -11.38 23.62 15.36
N THR A 184 -11.61 24.80 15.91
CA THR A 184 -12.70 25.08 16.88
C THR A 184 -13.85 25.85 16.25
N GLU A 185 -13.80 26.10 14.95
CA GLU A 185 -14.80 26.87 14.20
C GLU A 185 -15.91 26.00 13.60
N SER A 186 -15.79 24.67 13.72
CA SER A 186 -16.77 23.72 13.17
C SER A 186 -17.96 23.58 14.11
N ASP A 187 -19.17 23.76 13.57
CA ASP A 187 -20.43 23.43 14.25
C ASP A 187 -20.79 21.93 14.16
N ARG A 188 -19.99 21.12 13.45
CA ARG A 188 -20.29 19.70 13.20
C ARG A 188 -20.08 18.82 14.43
N VAL A 189 -19.11 19.19 15.27
CA VAL A 189 -18.70 18.42 16.46
C VAL A 189 -18.54 19.40 17.63
N ARG A 190 -19.05 19.01 18.81
CA ARG A 190 -18.86 19.83 20.01
C ARG A 190 -17.38 19.87 20.43
N GLY A 191 -16.87 21.06 20.72
CA GLY A 191 -15.50 21.27 21.18
C GLY A 191 -14.57 21.61 20.02
N TYR A 192 -14.04 20.58 19.35
CA TYR A 192 -13.17 20.76 18.20
C TYR A 192 -13.42 19.67 17.14
N ASP A 193 -13.05 20.00 15.91
CA ASP A 193 -13.11 19.14 14.74
C ASP A 193 -11.73 19.11 14.07
N PHE A 194 -11.60 18.32 13.01
CA PHE A 194 -10.41 18.30 12.17
C PHE A 194 -10.74 18.44 10.70
N THR A 195 -9.97 19.28 10.02
CA THR A 195 -9.82 19.18 8.57
C THR A 195 -8.70 18.20 8.30
N HIS A 196 -8.91 17.16 7.50
CA HIS A 196 -7.85 16.21 7.19
C HIS A 196 -7.94 15.70 5.76
N VAL A 197 -6.78 15.32 5.21
CA VAL A 197 -6.68 14.62 3.94
C VAL A 197 -7.12 13.17 4.15
N VAL A 198 -7.96 12.65 3.26
CA VAL A 198 -8.42 11.26 3.31
C VAL A 198 -7.62 10.45 2.30
N VAL A 199 -6.67 9.65 2.80
CA VAL A 199 -5.84 8.74 2.02
C VAL A 199 -5.84 7.36 2.69
N THR A 200 -5.94 6.33 1.87
CA THR A 200 -5.78 4.92 2.27
C THR A 200 -4.65 4.31 1.45
N LEU A 201 -3.67 3.74 2.12
CA LEU A 201 -2.53 3.09 1.51
C LEU A 201 -2.76 1.57 1.46
N LEU A 202 -2.41 0.95 0.34
CA LEU A 202 -2.21 -0.50 0.24
C LEU A 202 -0.70 -0.76 0.25
N VAL A 203 -0.26 -1.58 1.21
CA VAL A 203 1.15 -1.91 1.43
C VAL A 203 1.30 -3.42 1.30
N ASN A 204 2.30 -3.88 0.56
CA ASN A 204 2.60 -5.30 0.41
C ASN A 204 3.43 -5.83 1.61
N PRO A 205 3.60 -7.16 1.74
CA PRO A 205 4.39 -7.78 2.82
C PRO A 205 5.85 -7.32 2.95
N ASP A 206 6.45 -6.75 1.89
CA ASP A 206 7.80 -6.18 1.93
C ASP A 206 7.81 -4.72 2.42
N GLY A 207 6.66 -4.17 2.81
CA GLY A 207 6.54 -2.79 3.26
C GLY A 207 6.57 -1.76 2.14
N VAL A 208 6.31 -2.16 0.88
CA VAL A 208 6.23 -1.26 -0.28
C VAL A 208 4.78 -0.88 -0.55
N VAL A 209 4.55 0.39 -0.83
CA VAL A 209 3.22 0.94 -1.15
C VAL A 209 2.87 0.61 -2.60
N GLU A 210 1.81 -0.17 -2.77
CA GLU A 210 1.25 -0.61 -4.06
C GLU A 210 0.23 0.40 -4.60
N ARG A 211 -0.55 1.02 -3.70
CA ARG A 211 -1.62 1.98 -4.06
C ARG A 211 -1.79 3.06 -3.01
N ALA A 212 -2.21 4.24 -3.46
CA ALA A 212 -2.72 5.30 -2.60
C ALA A 212 -4.12 5.74 -3.09
N TYR A 213 -5.16 5.33 -2.38
CA TYR A 213 -6.54 5.69 -2.68
C TYR A 213 -6.91 7.00 -1.98
N ARG A 214 -7.47 7.95 -2.72
CA ARG A 214 -7.88 9.25 -2.18
C ARG A 214 -9.40 9.32 -2.00
N GLY A 215 -9.82 9.96 -0.91
CA GLY A 215 -11.22 10.21 -0.59
C GLY A 215 -11.88 9.08 0.19
N GLU A 216 -13.04 9.39 0.77
CA GLU A 216 -13.77 8.48 1.65
C GLU A 216 -14.61 7.43 0.90
N ARG A 217 -14.83 7.64 -0.40
CA ARG A 217 -15.66 6.80 -1.27
C ARG A 217 -14.82 5.88 -2.13
N ILE A 218 -13.85 5.19 -1.53
CA ILE A 218 -13.06 4.18 -2.20
C ILE A 218 -13.96 3.10 -2.84
N ASP A 219 -13.55 2.63 -4.01
CA ASP A 219 -14.19 1.50 -4.68
C ASP A 219 -13.76 0.21 -3.98
N ARG A 220 -14.71 -0.42 -3.28
CA ARG A 220 -14.44 -1.63 -2.48
C ARG A 220 -14.02 -2.82 -3.34
N ASP A 221 -14.55 -2.91 -4.56
CA ASP A 221 -14.26 -4.03 -5.45
C ASP A 221 -12.84 -3.88 -6.01
N ARG A 222 -12.45 -2.65 -6.36
CA ARG A 222 -11.06 -2.34 -6.71
C ARG A 222 -10.09 -2.64 -5.57
N VAL A 223 -10.36 -2.12 -4.36
CA VAL A 223 -9.45 -2.30 -3.22
C VAL A 223 -9.32 -3.77 -2.85
N ALA A 224 -10.43 -4.54 -2.85
CA ALA A 224 -10.36 -5.97 -2.57
C ALA A 224 -9.60 -6.74 -3.65
N GLY A 225 -9.79 -6.42 -4.93
CA GLY A 225 -9.04 -7.06 -6.02
C GLY A 225 -7.55 -6.72 -6.00
N ASP A 226 -7.18 -5.48 -5.65
CA ASP A 226 -5.79 -5.08 -5.47
C ASP A 226 -5.16 -5.84 -4.28
N ILE A 227 -5.88 -6.02 -3.16
CA ILE A 227 -5.41 -6.84 -2.01
C ILE A 227 -5.21 -8.30 -2.43
N GLU A 228 -6.18 -8.89 -3.14
CA GLU A 228 -6.12 -10.29 -3.59
C GLU A 228 -4.91 -10.50 -4.50
N ALA A 229 -4.71 -9.64 -5.49
CA ALA A 229 -3.56 -9.73 -6.40
C ALA A 229 -2.22 -9.59 -5.67
N VAL A 230 -2.12 -8.72 -4.66
CA VAL A 230 -0.90 -8.60 -3.85
C VAL A 230 -0.71 -9.83 -2.97
N ALA A 231 -1.73 -10.26 -2.21
CA ALA A 231 -1.61 -11.41 -1.32
C ALA A 231 -1.22 -12.70 -2.08
N GLU A 232 -1.86 -12.96 -3.22
CA GLU A 232 -1.56 -14.14 -4.06
C GLU A 232 -0.12 -14.13 -4.60
N ALA A 233 0.45 -12.96 -4.87
CA ALA A 233 1.82 -12.85 -5.35
C ALA A 233 2.85 -13.26 -4.28
N PHE A 234 2.54 -13.03 -3.00
CA PHE A 234 3.42 -13.32 -1.87
C PHE A 234 3.14 -14.70 -1.22
N ASP A 235 1.96 -15.30 -1.42
CA ASP A 235 1.66 -16.67 -0.97
C ASP A 235 2.51 -17.75 -1.68
N GLY A 236 3.14 -17.40 -2.79
CA GLY A 236 3.96 -18.29 -3.61
C GLY A 236 5.47 -18.30 -3.31
N GLU A 237 5.94 -17.49 -2.35
CA GLU A 237 7.38 -17.27 -2.06
C GLU A 237 7.96 -18.12 -0.91
#